data_AF-A0A142XML3-F1
#
_entry.id   AF-A0A142XML3-F1
#
_cell.length_a   1.000
_cell.length_b   1.000
_cell.length_c   1.000
_cell.angle_alpha   90.00
_cell.angle_beta   90.00
_cell.angle_gamma   90.00
#
_symmetry.space_group_name_H-M   'P 1'
#
loop_
_entity.id
_entity.type
_entity.pdbx_description
1 polymer ?
#
loop_
_entity_poly.entity_id
_entity_poly.type
_entity_poly.pdbx_seq_one_letter_code
_entity_poly.pdbx_strand_id
1 'polypeptide(L)'
;MTGPFQLGTPQRFADFTDGLSNVIFVGEKQVHIDKHGRGSLDSSIYNGENSLAHGRGVSAGLTTDPRDDSPRFGSRHTGVVQFCFGDGRVRPISVNIDQYTFELLGTRGHGKVIPDF
;
A
#
# COMPACT_ATOMS: atom_id res chain seq x y z
N MET A 1 -1.86 -15.19 2.06
CA MET A 1 -1.63 -13.86 1.44
C MET A 1 -0.16 -13.80 1.03
N THR A 2 0.13 -13.64 -0.27
CA THR A 2 1.49 -13.60 -0.83
C THR A 2 1.82 -12.18 -1.28
N GLY A 3 1.96 -11.24 -0.36
CA GLY A 3 2.27 -9.85 -0.68
C GLY A 3 3.74 -9.63 -1.05
N PRO A 4 4.16 -8.46 -1.55
CA PRO A 4 5.54 -8.20 -1.98
C PRO A 4 6.58 -8.45 -0.87
N PHE A 5 6.25 -8.17 0.39
CA PHE A 5 7.12 -8.34 1.54
C PHE A 5 6.57 -9.40 2.50
N GLN A 6 7.44 -10.31 2.95
CA GLN A 6 7.08 -11.39 3.86
C GLN A 6 8.23 -11.68 4.82
N LEU A 7 7.95 -11.72 6.11
CA LEU A 7 8.95 -11.95 7.16
C LEU A 7 9.68 -13.28 6.92
N GLY A 8 11.02 -13.24 6.95
CA GLY A 8 11.88 -14.41 6.82
C GLY A 8 11.82 -15.14 5.47
N THR A 9 11.08 -14.59 4.49
CA THR A 9 10.90 -15.24 3.18
C THR A 9 11.42 -14.31 2.08
N PRO A 10 12.65 -14.50 1.59
CA PRO A 10 13.19 -13.67 0.51
C PRO A 10 12.38 -13.86 -0.76
N GLN A 11 12.32 -12.82 -1.58
CA GLN A 11 11.56 -12.79 -2.83
C GLN A 11 12.45 -12.34 -3.96
N ARG A 12 12.28 -12.97 -5.12
CA ARG A 12 12.94 -12.61 -6.36
C ARG A 12 11.91 -11.98 -7.27
N PHE A 13 12.35 -11.14 -8.21
CA PHE A 13 11.45 -10.58 -9.23
C PHE A 13 10.75 -11.65 -10.07
N ALA A 14 11.38 -12.82 -10.26
CA ALA A 14 10.76 -13.96 -10.93
C ALA A 14 9.55 -14.55 -10.16
N ASP A 15 9.41 -14.25 -8.87
CA ASP A 15 8.29 -14.73 -8.05
C ASP A 15 7.03 -13.85 -8.22
N PHE A 16 7.12 -12.76 -9.00
CA PHE A 16 6.01 -11.84 -9.31
C PHE A 16 5.36 -12.23 -10.64
N THR A 17 4.62 -13.33 -10.65
CA THR A 17 4.12 -13.96 -11.90
C THR A 17 3.08 -13.13 -12.63
N ASP A 18 2.38 -12.25 -11.94
CA ASP A 18 1.37 -11.36 -12.54
C ASP A 18 2.04 -10.07 -13.10
N GLY A 19 3.36 -9.94 -12.97
CA GLY A 19 4.19 -8.84 -13.46
C GLY A 19 4.49 -7.79 -12.39
N LEU A 20 5.73 -7.30 -12.36
CA LEU A 20 6.15 -6.26 -11.41
C LEU A 20 5.33 -4.96 -11.52
N SER A 21 4.84 -4.64 -12.73
CA SER A 21 4.00 -3.46 -12.99
C SER A 21 2.58 -3.56 -12.41
N ASN A 22 2.22 -4.72 -11.87
CA ASN A 22 0.88 -5.04 -11.39
C ASN A 22 0.81 -5.25 -9.87
N VAL A 23 1.94 -5.04 -9.17
CA VAL A 23 2.04 -5.24 -7.73
C VAL A 23 2.53 -3.97 -7.05
N ILE A 24 1.76 -3.44 -6.10
CA ILE A 24 2.17 -2.27 -5.32
C ILE A 24 3.23 -2.66 -4.30
N PHE A 25 4.31 -1.90 -4.22
CA PHE A 25 5.41 -2.09 -3.25
C PHE A 25 5.35 -1.02 -2.15
N VAL A 26 5.06 0.22 -2.51
CA VAL A 26 4.99 1.33 -1.56
C VAL A 26 3.72 2.11 -1.81
N GLY A 27 3.07 2.57 -0.75
CA GLY A 27 1.88 3.42 -0.83
C GLY A 27 1.92 4.51 0.22
N GLU A 28 1.15 5.57 -0.01
CA GLU A 28 1.03 6.64 0.97
C GLU A 28 0.34 6.16 2.25
N LYS A 29 0.89 6.63 3.36
CA LYS A 29 0.46 6.28 4.70
C LYS A 29 -0.65 7.24 5.15
N GLN A 30 -1.81 6.71 5.52
CA GLN A 30 -2.77 7.51 6.28
C GLN A 30 -2.16 7.85 7.66
N VAL A 31 -2.23 9.13 7.99
CA VAL A 31 -1.87 9.68 9.30
C VAL A 31 -3.01 10.60 9.71
N HIS A 32 -3.50 10.48 10.94
CA HIS A 32 -4.50 11.40 11.46
C HIS A 32 -3.98 12.86 11.44
N ILE A 33 -4.83 13.81 11.06
CA ILE A 33 -4.46 15.23 10.87
C ILE A 33 -3.78 15.87 12.09
N ASP A 34 -4.23 15.55 13.30
CA ASP A 34 -3.65 16.08 14.55
C ASP A 34 -2.40 15.31 15.05
N LYS A 35 -1.92 14.31 14.29
CA LYS A 35 -0.84 13.40 14.70
C LYS A 35 0.40 13.47 13.79
N HIS A 36 0.44 14.42 12.86
CA HIS A 36 1.63 14.65 12.04
C HIS A 36 2.88 14.88 12.90
N GLY A 37 4.00 14.24 12.51
CA GLY A 37 5.28 14.32 13.24
C GLY A 37 5.32 13.67 14.63
N ARG A 38 4.27 12.96 15.06
CA ARG A 38 4.27 12.24 16.35
C ARG A 38 4.88 10.85 16.19
N GLY A 39 6.04 10.62 16.79
CA GLY A 39 6.95 9.52 16.44
C GLY A 39 6.36 8.12 16.33
N SER A 40 5.42 7.68 17.18
CA SER A 40 4.85 6.33 17.04
C SER A 40 3.80 6.22 15.92
N LEU A 41 3.21 7.34 15.51
CA LEU A 41 2.06 7.43 14.60
C LEU A 41 2.47 7.92 13.21
N ASP A 42 3.48 8.79 13.16
CA ASP A 42 4.01 9.42 11.96
C ASP A 42 5.55 9.44 11.92
N SER A 43 6.18 8.29 12.18
CA SER A 43 7.62 8.12 11.91
C SER A 43 7.92 7.73 10.46
N SER A 44 9.20 7.89 10.12
CA SER A 44 9.81 7.43 8.86
C SER A 44 9.59 5.93 8.61
N ILE A 45 9.44 5.57 7.34
CA ILE A 45 9.39 4.17 6.87
C ILE A 45 10.67 3.38 7.25
N TYR A 46 11.79 4.09 7.47
CA TYR A 46 13.06 3.49 7.89
C TYR A 46 13.12 3.15 9.37
N ASN A 47 12.08 3.46 10.15
CA ASN A 47 11.97 3.02 11.53
C ASN A 47 11.51 1.55 11.57
N GLY A 48 12.49 0.63 11.49
CA GLY A 48 12.24 -0.82 11.46
C GLY A 48 11.68 -1.40 12.75
N GLU A 49 11.83 -0.71 13.88
CA GLU A 49 11.28 -1.15 15.17
C GLU A 49 9.79 -0.82 15.32
N ASN A 50 9.30 0.18 14.59
CA ASN A 50 7.90 0.61 14.64
C ASN A 50 7.11 0.12 13.42
N SER A 51 6.42 -1.01 13.54
CA SER A 51 5.59 -1.57 12.47
C SER A 51 4.46 -0.64 12.00
N LEU A 52 3.96 0.25 12.86
CA LEU A 52 2.93 1.24 12.48
C LEU A 52 3.47 2.32 11.54
N ALA A 53 4.79 2.47 11.46
CA ALA A 53 5.44 3.44 10.57
C ALA A 53 5.39 3.02 9.09
N HIS A 54 5.34 1.72 8.82
CA HIS A 54 5.55 1.16 7.48
C HIS A 54 4.53 0.08 7.08
N GLY A 55 3.86 -0.56 8.03
CA GLY A 55 2.90 -1.63 7.76
C GLY A 55 1.53 -1.09 7.38
N ARG A 56 1.10 -1.32 6.14
CA ARG A 56 -0.25 -1.05 5.62
C ARG A 56 -0.72 -2.23 4.79
N GLY A 57 -1.96 -2.67 5.01
CA GLY A 57 -2.54 -3.82 4.32
C GLY A 57 -3.61 -3.40 3.31
N VAL A 58 -3.60 -4.01 2.13
CA VAL A 58 -4.62 -3.75 1.08
C VAL A 58 -6.03 -4.13 1.51
N SER A 59 -6.18 -5.12 2.40
CA SER A 59 -7.47 -5.56 2.95
C SER A 59 -8.16 -4.51 3.83
N ALA A 60 -7.45 -3.46 4.25
CA ALA A 60 -8.03 -2.35 5.01
C ALA A 60 -8.62 -1.25 4.11
N GLY A 61 -8.43 -1.39 2.79
CA GLY A 61 -8.87 -0.42 1.80
C GLY A 61 -8.14 0.92 1.89
N LEU A 62 -8.70 1.91 1.19
CA LEU A 62 -8.26 3.30 1.20
C LEU A 62 -9.15 4.14 2.11
N THR A 63 -8.62 5.26 2.59
CA THR A 63 -9.42 6.27 3.30
C THR A 63 -9.10 7.66 2.83
N THR A 64 -10.14 8.49 2.84
CA THR A 64 -10.07 9.93 2.63
C THR A 64 -10.34 10.72 3.91
N ASP A 65 -10.76 10.06 5.00
CA ASP A 65 -11.06 10.75 6.25
C ASP A 65 -9.73 11.21 6.88
N PRO A 66 -9.50 12.53 7.02
CA PRO A 66 -8.28 13.04 7.64
C PRO A 66 -8.15 12.67 9.12
N ARG A 67 -9.23 12.21 9.77
CA ARG A 67 -9.26 11.76 11.16
C ARG A 67 -9.28 10.25 11.31
N ASP A 68 -9.10 9.49 10.23
CA ASP A 68 -8.91 8.05 10.34
C ASP A 68 -7.54 7.75 10.96
N ASP A 69 -7.55 7.02 12.08
CA ASP A 69 -6.38 6.63 12.85
C ASP A 69 -5.96 5.17 12.58
N SER A 70 -6.64 4.50 11.63
CA SER A 70 -6.37 3.10 11.29
C SER A 70 -5.07 2.97 10.47
N PRO A 71 -4.34 1.85 10.59
CA PRO A 71 -3.16 1.57 9.79
C PRO A 71 -3.54 1.13 8.37
N ARG A 72 -4.12 2.04 7.58
CA ARG A 72 -4.48 1.85 6.17
C ARG A 72 -3.77 2.85 5.26
N PHE A 73 -3.84 2.62 3.95
CA PHE A 73 -3.34 3.57 2.97
C PHE A 73 -4.29 4.77 2.88
N GLY A 74 -3.74 5.94 2.58
CA GLY A 74 -4.52 7.18 2.48
C GLY A 74 -3.63 8.36 2.13
N SER A 75 -4.26 9.43 1.66
CA SER A 75 -3.56 10.60 1.15
C SER A 75 -4.29 11.90 1.50
N ARG A 76 -3.57 13.02 1.37
CA ARG A 76 -4.14 14.38 1.38
C ARG A 76 -4.38 14.91 -0.03
N HIS A 77 -3.96 14.17 -1.06
CA HIS A 77 -4.35 14.46 -2.43
C HIS A 77 -5.86 14.23 -2.61
N THR A 78 -6.50 15.11 -3.39
CA THR A 78 -7.94 15.01 -3.63
C THR A 78 -8.23 13.79 -4.51
N GLY A 79 -9.01 12.84 -3.98
CA GLY A 79 -9.56 11.72 -4.74
C GLY A 79 -8.58 10.60 -5.11
N VAL A 80 -7.30 10.69 -4.74
CA VAL A 80 -6.27 9.70 -5.10
C VAL A 80 -5.31 9.41 -3.97
N VAL A 81 -4.68 8.24 -4.03
CA VAL A 81 -3.54 7.84 -3.20
C VAL A 81 -2.41 7.41 -4.13
N GLN A 82 -1.19 7.86 -3.86
CA GLN A 82 -0.02 7.52 -4.67
C GLN A 82 0.55 6.15 -4.28
N PHE A 83 0.83 5.32 -5.28
CA PHE A 83 1.48 4.03 -5.11
C PHE A 83 2.65 3.87 -6.06
N CYS A 84 3.73 3.26 -5.56
CA CYS A 84 4.87 2.80 -6.33
C CYS A 84 4.75 1.29 -6.56
N PHE A 85 4.88 0.88 -7.81
CA PHE A 85 4.79 -0.51 -8.25
C PHE A 85 6.17 -1.19 -8.25
N GLY A 86 6.18 -2.51 -8.34
CA GLY A 86 7.42 -3.30 -8.39
C GLY A 86 8.33 -2.99 -9.56
N ASP A 87 7.81 -2.39 -10.64
CA ASP A 87 8.59 -1.91 -11.80
C ASP A 87 9.13 -0.48 -11.62
N GLY A 88 8.90 0.14 -10.46
CA GLY A 88 9.35 1.48 -10.11
C GLY A 88 8.44 2.61 -10.58
N ARG A 89 7.32 2.31 -11.28
CA ARG A 89 6.36 3.34 -11.69
C ARG A 89 5.55 3.82 -10.50
N VAL A 90 5.32 5.13 -10.45
CA VAL A 90 4.40 5.74 -9.49
C VAL A 90 3.12 6.11 -10.21
N ARG A 91 1.97 5.67 -9.69
CA ARG A 91 0.65 5.99 -10.25
C ARG A 91 -0.32 6.43 -9.14
N PRO A 92 -1.15 7.45 -9.40
CA PRO A 92 -2.34 7.70 -8.59
C PRO A 92 -3.31 6.53 -8.75
N ILE A 93 -3.89 6.10 -7.63
CA ILE A 93 -5.05 5.19 -7.62
C ILE A 93 -6.22 5.95 -7.01
N SER A 94 -7.38 5.88 -7.67
CA SER A 94 -8.62 6.49 -7.17
C SER A 94 -9.00 5.93 -5.81
N VAL A 95 -9.44 6.80 -4.89
CA VAL A 95 -9.98 6.38 -3.58
C VAL A 95 -11.28 5.59 -3.70
N ASN A 96 -11.91 5.61 -4.89
CA ASN A 96 -13.11 4.85 -5.22
C ASN A 96 -12.80 3.50 -5.89
N ILE A 97 -11.54 3.07 -5.93
CA ILE A 97 -11.16 1.76 -6.44
C ILE A 97 -11.99 0.65 -5.78
N ASP A 98 -12.40 -0.34 -6.57
CA ASP A 98 -13.05 -1.54 -6.05
C ASP A 98 -12.09 -2.29 -5.10
N GLN A 99 -12.60 -2.67 -3.93
CA GLN A 99 -11.78 -3.27 -2.87
C GLN A 99 -11.12 -4.58 -3.33
N TYR A 100 -11.82 -5.39 -4.14
CA TYR A 100 -11.26 -6.63 -4.67
C TYR A 100 -10.11 -6.35 -5.64
N THR A 101 -10.28 -5.37 -6.54
CA THR A 101 -9.22 -4.91 -7.44
C THR A 101 -8.00 -4.39 -6.68
N PHE A 102 -8.22 -3.62 -5.60
CA PHE A 102 -7.12 -3.14 -4.76
C PHE A 102 -6.38 -4.27 -4.04
N GLU A 103 -7.08 -5.30 -3.58
CA GLU A 103 -6.47 -6.48 -2.97
C GLU A 103 -5.63 -7.29 -3.96
N LEU A 104 -6.06 -7.38 -5.23
CA LEU A 104 -5.26 -8.01 -6.29
C LEU A 104 -3.92 -7.31 -6.51
N LEU A 105 -3.87 -5.99 -6.40
CA LEU A 105 -2.62 -5.23 -6.50
C LEU A 105 -1.65 -5.53 -5.34
N GLY A 106 -2.14 -6.06 -4.22
CA GLY A 106 -1.33 -6.38 -3.05
C GLY A 106 -0.73 -7.80 -3.05
N THR A 107 -0.94 -8.60 -4.09
CA THR A 107 -0.38 -9.96 -4.20
C THR A 107 0.70 -10.06 -5.29
N ARG A 108 1.71 -10.91 -5.09
CA ARG A 108 2.79 -11.15 -6.06
C ARG A 108 2.36 -12.00 -7.25
N GLY A 109 1.32 -12.82 -7.12
CA GLY A 109 1.01 -13.78 -8.17
C GLY A 109 -0.06 -14.79 -7.79
N HIS A 110 -1.23 -14.65 -8.40
CA HIS A 110 -2.30 -15.65 -8.34
C HIS A 110 -2.87 -16.00 -9.73
N GLY A 111 -2.28 -15.44 -10.81
CA GLY A 111 -2.79 -15.62 -12.17
C GLY A 111 -4.16 -14.98 -12.37
N LYS A 112 -4.50 -13.98 -11.55
CA LYS A 112 -5.79 -13.29 -11.63
C LYS A 112 -5.65 -12.07 -12.53
N VAL A 113 -6.65 -11.86 -13.38
CA VAL A 113 -6.73 -10.64 -14.20
C VAL A 113 -7.08 -9.48 -13.29
N ILE A 114 -6.29 -8.42 -13.36
CA ILE A 114 -6.54 -7.16 -12.65
C ILE A 114 -7.44 -6.30 -13.56
N PRO A 115 -8.66 -5.93 -13.12
CA PRO A 115 -9.52 -5.01 -13.84
C PRO A 115 -8.88 -3.64 -14.04
N ASP A 116 -9.43 -2.82 -14.93
CA ASP A 116 -9.03 -1.42 -15.05
C ASP A 116 -9.43 -0.61 -13.80
N PHE A 117 -8.57 0.32 -13.37
CA PHE A 117 -8.73 1.16 -12.18
C PHE A 117 -8.08 2.54 -12.32
#